data_AF-A0A7J6QL41-F1
#
_entry.id   AF-A0A7J6QL41-F1
#
_cell.length_a   1.000
_cell.length_b   1.000
_cell.length_c   1.000
_cell.angle_alpha   90.00
_cell.angle_beta   90.00
_cell.angle_gamma   90.00
#
_symmetry.space_group_name_H-M   'P 1'
#
loop_
_entity.id
_entity.type
_entity.pdbx_description
1 polymer ?
#
loop_
_entity_poly.entity_id
_entity_poly.type
_entity_poly.pdbx_seq_one_letter_code
_entity_poly.pdbx_strand_id
1 'polypeptide(L)'
;DDNAVFNTNAFAEKAIENATLAGVSRDKLALEIPLYMPPGEGYSNAIYDLGGDPKGNGSVNDPPYGLYYFFSQPRAIEKIALARKHGLHGIQLRGGDAGNDIQDLYFWDPDSLCYALATNI
;
A
#
# COMPACT_ATOMS: atom_id res chain seq x y z
N ASP A 1 -3.40 1.80 18.40
CA ASP A 1 -4.07 1.51 17.12
C ASP A 1 -3.01 1.75 16.06
N ASP A 2 -2.20 0.72 15.84
CA ASP A 2 -0.90 0.84 15.18
C ASP A 2 -1.02 0.77 13.65
N ASN A 3 -2.21 0.44 13.14
CA ASN A 3 -2.51 0.31 11.71
C ASN A 3 -2.42 1.65 10.97
N ALA A 4 -2.77 2.76 11.64
CA ALA A 4 -2.64 4.10 11.06
C ALA A 4 -1.17 4.55 10.88
N VAL A 5 -0.23 3.98 11.67
CA VAL A 5 1.19 4.39 11.65
C VAL A 5 1.96 3.69 10.54
N PHE A 6 1.63 2.43 10.22
CA PHE A 6 2.31 1.64 9.19
C PHE A 6 2.23 2.28 7.79
N ASN A 7 1.12 2.95 7.49
CA ASN A 7 0.91 3.60 6.19
C ASN A 7 1.64 4.96 6.07
N THR A 8 2.26 5.46 7.14
CA THR A 8 2.93 6.77 7.15
C THR A 8 4.31 6.75 6.50
N ASN A 9 4.77 7.90 6.04
CA ASN A 9 6.16 8.05 5.59
C ASN A 9 7.16 7.92 6.75
N ALA A 10 6.80 8.37 7.96
CA ALA A 10 7.69 8.27 9.12
C ALA A 10 8.06 6.82 9.46
N PHE A 11 7.09 5.89 9.37
CA PHE A 11 7.37 4.47 9.54
C PHE A 11 8.33 3.94 8.46
N ALA A 12 8.04 4.25 7.19
CA ALA A 12 8.86 3.84 6.06
C ALA A 12 10.29 4.42 6.12
N GLU A 13 10.45 5.68 6.52
CA GLU A 13 11.75 6.32 6.72
C GLU A 13 12.57 5.58 7.77
N LYS A 14 11.97 5.27 8.93
CA LYS A 14 12.62 4.49 9.98
C LYS A 14 13.02 3.09 9.50
N ALA A 15 12.19 2.44 8.68
CA ALA A 15 12.50 1.13 8.12
C ALA A 15 13.70 1.20 7.14
N ILE A 16 13.75 2.23 6.28
CA ILE A 16 14.87 2.48 5.37
C ILE A 16 16.17 2.72 6.16
N GLU A 17 16.11 3.54 7.21
CA GLU A 17 17.25 3.83 8.09
C GLU A 17 17.79 2.55 8.73
N ASN A 18 16.91 1.75 9.33
CA ASN A 18 17.29 0.49 9.96
C ASN A 18 17.92 -0.50 8.96
N ALA A 19 17.34 -0.64 7.77
CA ALA A 19 17.90 -1.51 6.73
C ALA A 19 19.27 -1.03 6.25
N THR A 20 19.44 0.29 6.08
CA THR A 20 20.72 0.89 5.71
C THR A 20 21.78 0.66 6.80
N LEU A 21 21.41 0.84 8.08
CA LEU A 21 22.28 0.57 9.23
C LEU A 21 22.69 -0.91 9.33
N ALA A 22 21.84 -1.83 8.88
CA ALA A 22 22.15 -3.25 8.77
C ALA A 22 23.04 -3.61 7.56
N GLY A 23 23.47 -2.62 6.77
CA GLY A 23 24.36 -2.80 5.62
C GLY A 23 23.65 -3.12 4.30
N VAL A 24 22.32 -3.00 4.24
CA VAL A 24 21.59 -3.17 2.98
C VAL A 24 21.74 -1.91 2.13
N SER A 25 22.19 -2.09 0.89
CA SER A 25 22.34 -0.99 -0.05
C SER A 25 20.96 -0.45 -0.48
N ARG A 26 20.82 0.88 -0.50
CA ARG A 26 19.53 1.54 -0.78
C ARG A 26 19.00 1.23 -2.17
N ASP A 27 19.85 1.12 -3.18
CA ASP A 27 19.51 0.73 -4.55
C ASP A 27 19.01 -0.72 -4.69
N LYS A 28 19.06 -1.50 -3.60
CA LYS A 28 18.51 -2.87 -3.50
C LYS A 28 17.26 -2.95 -2.63
N LEU A 29 16.82 -1.83 -2.05
CA LEU A 29 15.60 -1.75 -1.26
C LEU A 29 14.44 -1.29 -2.16
N ALA A 30 13.28 -1.91 -1.99
CA ALA A 30 12.02 -1.44 -2.55
C ALA A 30 11.02 -1.17 -1.42
N LEU A 31 10.21 -0.12 -1.55
CA LEU A 31 9.10 0.11 -0.61
C LEU A 31 7.94 -0.80 -0.98
N GLU A 32 7.53 -1.64 -0.05
CA GLU A 32 6.39 -2.53 -0.20
C GLU A 32 5.09 -1.79 0.09
N ILE A 33 4.11 -1.95 -0.79
CA ILE A 33 2.71 -1.53 -0.60
C ILE A 33 1.87 -2.82 -0.57
N PRO A 34 1.29 -3.18 0.59
CA PRO A 34 0.46 -4.37 0.69
C PRO A 34 -0.89 -4.12 0.01
N LEU A 35 -1.29 -5.06 -0.84
CA LEU A 35 -2.63 -5.14 -1.42
C LEU A 35 -3.61 -5.90 -0.53
N TYR A 36 -3.07 -6.59 0.48
CA TYR A 36 -3.81 -7.42 1.42
C TYR A 36 -3.58 -6.89 2.84
N MET A 37 -4.66 -6.67 3.59
CA MET A 37 -4.58 -6.28 5.00
C MET A 37 -5.45 -7.18 5.88
N PRO A 38 -5.02 -7.50 7.12
CA PRO A 38 -5.86 -8.18 8.10
C PRO A 38 -7.19 -7.42 8.30
N PRO A 39 -8.35 -8.10 8.36
CA PRO A 39 -8.54 -9.54 8.64
C PRO A 39 -8.44 -10.48 7.44
N GLY A 40 -8.14 -9.99 6.24
CA GLY A 40 -7.68 -10.85 5.15
C GLY A 40 -8.42 -10.70 3.84
N GLU A 41 -8.74 -9.47 3.47
CA GLU A 41 -9.29 -9.19 2.15
C GLU A 41 -8.30 -8.37 1.31
N GLY A 42 -8.56 -8.30 0.01
CA GLY A 42 -7.78 -7.48 -0.91
C GLY A 42 -8.20 -6.01 -0.87
N TYR A 43 -7.41 -5.17 -1.51
CA TYR A 43 -7.77 -3.78 -1.80
C TYR A 43 -9.05 -3.72 -2.64
N SER A 44 -9.22 -4.64 -3.58
CA SER A 44 -10.43 -4.80 -4.40
C SER A 44 -11.72 -4.93 -3.59
N ASN A 45 -11.74 -5.75 -2.53
CA ASN A 45 -12.89 -5.90 -1.65
C ASN A 45 -13.21 -4.58 -0.92
N ALA A 46 -12.16 -3.89 -0.45
CA ALA A 46 -12.31 -2.59 0.20
C ALA A 46 -13.03 -1.58 -0.70
N ILE A 47 -12.73 -1.58 -2.00
CA ILE A 47 -13.30 -0.63 -2.95
C ILE A 47 -14.68 -1.10 -3.47
N TYR A 48 -14.78 -2.31 -4.00
CA TYR A 48 -16.00 -2.76 -4.69
C TYR A 48 -17.07 -3.35 -3.77
N ASP A 49 -16.67 -4.10 -2.73
CA ASP A 49 -17.61 -4.78 -1.85
C ASP A 49 -18.04 -3.87 -0.69
N LEU A 50 -17.07 -3.15 -0.11
CA LEU A 50 -17.29 -2.28 1.05
C LEU A 50 -17.55 -0.80 0.69
N GLY A 51 -17.31 -0.40 -0.57
CA GLY A 51 -17.54 0.98 -1.03
C GLY A 51 -16.53 1.99 -0.48
N GLY A 52 -15.32 1.55 -0.16
CA GLY A 52 -14.24 2.40 0.32
C GLY A 52 -13.79 3.40 -0.74
N ASP A 53 -13.49 4.62 -0.32
CA ASP A 53 -12.96 5.65 -1.22
C ASP A 53 -11.46 5.39 -1.48
N PRO A 54 -11.05 5.05 -2.72
CA PRO A 54 -9.65 4.80 -3.06
C PRO A 54 -8.77 6.03 -2.82
N LYS A 55 -9.35 7.24 -2.83
CA LYS A 55 -8.68 8.52 -2.59
C LYS A 55 -8.87 9.04 -1.17
N GLY A 56 -9.56 8.28 -0.33
CA GLY A 56 -9.85 8.61 1.05
C GLY A 56 -8.68 8.39 2.01
N ASN A 57 -9.02 8.25 3.28
CA ASN A 57 -8.07 8.06 4.39
C ASN A 57 -7.50 6.62 4.50
N GLY A 58 -7.94 5.69 3.66
CA GLY A 58 -7.52 4.29 3.72
C GLY A 58 -8.29 3.46 4.75
N SER A 59 -9.54 3.81 5.03
CA SER A 59 -10.44 2.95 5.80
C SER A 59 -11.88 3.00 5.31
N VAL A 60 -12.62 1.94 5.59
CA VAL A 60 -14.05 1.80 5.30
C VAL A 60 -14.73 0.99 6.40
N ASN A 61 -16.01 1.23 6.65
CA ASN A 61 -16.77 0.44 7.61
C ASN A 61 -17.17 -0.90 6.98
N ASP A 62 -16.85 -1.97 7.69
CA ASP A 62 -17.23 -3.33 7.39
C ASP A 62 -18.21 -3.82 8.48
N PRO A 63 -19.53 -3.82 8.21
CA PRO A 63 -20.59 -4.04 9.21
C PRO A 63 -20.52 -5.31 10.09
N PRO A 64 -19.79 -6.40 9.77
CA PRO A 64 -19.54 -7.52 10.69
C PRO A 64 -18.23 -7.39 11.49
N TYR A 65 -17.24 -6.63 11.01
CA TYR A 65 -15.85 -6.70 11.49
C TYR A 65 -15.26 -5.36 11.97
N GLY A 66 -15.98 -4.25 11.79
CA GLY A 66 -15.57 -2.92 12.24
C GLY A 66 -14.90 -2.11 11.14
N LEU A 67 -13.79 -1.45 11.44
CA LEU A 67 -13.03 -0.69 10.44
C LEU A 67 -12.12 -1.61 9.65
N TYR A 68 -12.33 -1.66 8.34
CA TYR A 68 -11.41 -2.26 7.39
C TYR A 68 -10.39 -1.21 6.95
N TYR A 69 -9.09 -1.55 7.03
CA TYR A 69 -8.00 -0.66 6.65
C TYR A 69 -7.36 -1.12 5.35
N PHE A 70 -7.00 -0.17 4.49
CA PHE A 70 -6.33 -0.42 3.22
C PHE A 70 -5.38 0.72 2.87
N PHE A 71 -4.51 0.50 1.88
CA PHE A 71 -3.65 1.55 1.36
C PHE A 71 -4.43 2.44 0.39
N SER A 72 -4.64 3.71 0.72
CA SER A 72 -5.28 4.63 -0.25
C SER A 72 -4.29 5.06 -1.35
N GLN A 73 -4.81 5.43 -2.53
CA GLN A 73 -4.01 5.87 -3.66
C GLN A 73 -3.08 7.06 -3.30
N PRO A 74 -3.54 8.11 -2.56
CA PRO A 74 -2.64 9.20 -2.15
C PRO A 74 -1.47 8.68 -1.31
N ARG A 75 -1.71 7.75 -0.38
CA ARG A 75 -0.65 7.15 0.43
C ARG A 75 0.32 6.31 -0.39
N ALA A 76 -0.18 5.56 -1.38
CA ALA A 76 0.65 4.80 -2.31
C ALA A 76 1.56 5.73 -3.14
N ILE A 77 0.99 6.82 -3.67
CA ILE A 77 1.72 7.82 -4.47
C ILE A 77 2.79 8.53 -3.62
N GLU A 78 2.52 8.84 -2.35
CA GLU A 78 3.52 9.40 -1.44
C GLU A 78 4.78 8.52 -1.32
N LYS A 79 4.66 7.19 -1.49
CA LYS A 79 5.83 6.29 -1.48
C LYS A 79 6.72 6.45 -2.70
N ILE A 80 6.21 6.95 -3.83
CA ILE A 80 7.03 7.22 -5.02
C ILE A 80 8.04 8.32 -4.70
N ALA A 81 7.54 9.43 -4.14
CA ALA A 81 8.39 10.53 -3.71
C ALA A 81 9.39 10.08 -2.64
N LEU A 82 8.96 9.24 -1.70
CA LEU A 82 9.84 8.71 -0.66
C LEU A 82 10.94 7.79 -1.22
N ALA A 83 10.60 6.86 -2.11
CA ALA A 83 11.57 5.97 -2.76
C ALA A 83 12.64 6.77 -3.51
N ARG A 84 12.23 7.81 -4.25
CA ARG A 84 13.14 8.72 -4.94
C ARG A 84 14.04 9.49 -3.98
N LYS A 85 13.47 10.09 -2.93
CA LYS A 85 14.20 10.84 -1.90
C LYS A 85 15.34 10.01 -1.30
N HIS A 86 15.11 8.73 -1.07
CA HIS A 86 16.09 7.84 -0.44
C HIS A 86 16.97 7.06 -1.45
N GLY A 87 16.78 7.25 -2.75
CA GLY A 87 17.54 6.52 -3.78
C GLY A 87 17.30 5.01 -3.75
N LEU A 88 16.04 4.62 -3.52
CA LEU A 88 15.63 3.21 -3.48
C LEU A 88 15.49 2.62 -4.89
N HIS A 89 15.50 1.30 -4.99
CA HIS A 89 15.25 0.57 -6.24
C HIS A 89 13.89 0.93 -6.86
N GLY A 90 12.86 1.06 -6.01
CA GLY A 90 11.51 1.38 -6.45
C GLY A 90 10.46 1.04 -5.41
N ILE A 91 9.26 0.73 -5.91
CA ILE A 91 8.10 0.33 -5.13
C ILE A 91 7.65 -1.04 -5.62
N GLN A 92 7.19 -1.86 -4.70
CA GLN A 92 6.65 -3.18 -4.96
C GLN A 92 5.21 -3.25 -4.43
N LEU A 93 4.27 -3.63 -5.30
CA LEU A 93 2.97 -4.09 -4.84
C LEU A 93 3.10 -5.54 -4.38
N ARG A 94 2.64 -5.83 -3.16
CA ARG A 94 2.64 -7.19 -2.63
C ARG A 94 1.23 -7.67 -2.39
N GLY A 95 0.89 -8.77 -3.06
CA GLY A 95 -0.30 -9.54 -2.70
C GLY A 95 -0.06 -10.45 -1.50
N GLY A 96 -1.15 -10.88 -0.85
CA GLY A 96 -1.18 -11.98 0.10
C GLY A 96 -1.24 -13.35 -0.60
N ASP A 97 -1.14 -14.43 0.19
CA ASP A 97 -1.23 -15.83 -0.26
C ASP A 97 -2.67 -16.27 -0.63
N ALA A 98 -3.56 -15.31 -0.91
CA ALA A 98 -4.98 -15.56 -1.12
C ALA A 98 -5.26 -16.02 -2.56
N GLY A 99 -5.13 -17.34 -2.80
CA GLY A 99 -5.78 -18.07 -3.90
C GLY A 99 -5.88 -17.36 -5.27
N ASN A 100 -7.03 -17.52 -5.94
CA ASN A 100 -7.37 -16.86 -7.21
C ASN A 100 -8.00 -15.47 -7.01
N ASP A 101 -7.89 -14.89 -5.81
CA ASP A 101 -8.61 -13.67 -5.49
C ASP A 101 -7.87 -12.46 -6.07
N ILE A 102 -8.63 -11.61 -6.76
CA ILE A 102 -8.16 -10.35 -7.32
C ILE A 102 -7.87 -9.43 -6.14
N GLN A 103 -6.61 -9.06 -5.90
CA GLN A 103 -6.22 -8.27 -4.70
C GLN A 103 -6.09 -6.77 -4.95
N ASP A 104 -5.99 -6.36 -6.21
CA ASP A 104 -6.12 -4.99 -6.68
C ASP A 104 -7.10 -4.97 -7.85
N LEU A 105 -7.60 -3.82 -8.26
CA LEU A 105 -8.48 -3.68 -9.41
C LEU A 105 -7.69 -3.91 -10.72
N TYR A 106 -8.38 -4.03 -11.85
CA TYR A 106 -7.73 -4.17 -13.15
C TYR A 106 -6.79 -3.00 -13.43
N PHE A 107 -5.70 -3.25 -14.16
CA PHE A 107 -4.66 -2.23 -14.41
C PHE A 107 -5.14 -0.98 -15.17
N TRP A 108 -6.30 -1.04 -15.82
CA TRP A 108 -6.94 0.09 -16.50
C TRP A 108 -7.98 0.80 -15.63
N ASP A 109 -8.27 0.29 -14.44
CA ASP A 109 -9.24 0.88 -13.54
C ASP A 109 -8.62 2.10 -12.85
N PRO A 110 -9.23 3.30 -12.94
CA PRO A 110 -8.70 4.50 -12.30
C PRO A 110 -8.66 4.42 -10.77
N ASP A 111 -9.38 3.48 -10.16
CA ASP A 111 -9.41 3.24 -8.73
C ASP A 111 -8.39 2.17 -8.30
N SER A 112 -7.67 1.52 -9.23
CA SER A 112 -6.57 0.58 -8.92
C SER A 112 -5.35 1.27 -8.27
N LEU A 113 -4.68 0.56 -7.35
CA LEU A 113 -3.38 0.97 -6.82
C LEU A 113 -2.28 0.90 -7.90
N CYS A 114 -2.28 -0.17 -8.72
CA CYS A 114 -1.38 -0.30 -9.85
C CYS A 114 -1.53 0.85 -10.85
N TYR A 115 -2.77 1.19 -11.23
CA TYR A 115 -3.03 2.33 -12.13
C TYR A 115 -2.53 3.65 -11.52
N ALA A 116 -2.85 3.90 -10.24
CA ALA A 116 -2.41 5.11 -9.55
C ALA A 116 -0.87 5.24 -9.50
N LEU A 117 -0.16 4.15 -9.21
CA LEU A 117 1.30 4.15 -9.22
C LEU A 117 1.86 4.36 -10.63
N ALA A 118 1.38 3.60 -11.62
CA ALA A 118 1.87 3.65 -12.99
C ALA A 118 1.70 5.03 -13.64
N THR A 119 0.67 5.78 -13.26
CA THR A 119 0.40 7.13 -13.78
C THR A 119 1.12 8.25 -13.02
N ASN A 120 1.83 7.95 -11.93
CA ASN A 120 2.56 8.91 -11.10
C ASN A 120 4.08 8.63 -10.98
N ILE A 121 4.58 7.60 -11.67
CA ILE A 121 6.02 7.35 -11.86
C ILE A 121 6.54 8.23 -13.00
#